data_AF-V7CD38-F1
#
_entry.id   AF-V7CD38-F1
#
_cell.length_a   1.000
_cell.length_b   1.000
_cell.length_c   1.000
_cell.angle_alpha   90.00
_cell.angle_beta   90.00
_cell.angle_gamma   90.00
#
_symmetry.space_group_name_H-M   'P 1'
#
loop_
_entity.id
_entity.type
_entity.pdbx_description
1 polymer ?
#
loop_
_entity_poly.entity_id
_entity_poly.type
_entity_poly.pdbx_seq_one_letter_code
_entity_poly.pdbx_strand_id
1 'polypeptide(L)'
;VSLMRTTVDENRKFADFIANKLQNSSSKICVCLPEKGVSALDASGKPFYDPEATGTLLHELQNLIPTNGDRQVKVYPRHINDLEFANALVEFANA
;
A
#
# COMPACT_ATOMS: atom_id res chain seq x y z
N VAL A 1 25.11 3.94 -4.07
CA VAL A 1 24.00 3.51 -3.19
C VAL A 1 23.59 2.10 -3.60
N SER A 2 23.27 1.23 -2.65
CA SER A 2 22.78 -0.13 -2.91
C SER A 2 21.40 -0.29 -2.26
N LEU A 3 20.51 -1.05 -2.89
CA LEU A 3 19.15 -1.31 -2.40
C LEU A 3 19.05 -2.77 -1.92
N MET A 4 18.26 -3.00 -0.88
CA MET A 4 17.96 -4.33 -0.34
C MET A 4 16.45 -4.58 -0.46
N ARG A 5 16.06 -5.79 -0.90
CA ARG A 5 14.65 -6.18 -0.93
C ARG A 5 14.17 -6.50 0.48
N THR A 6 13.04 -5.92 0.85
CA THR A 6 12.36 -6.19 2.12
C THR A 6 11.67 -7.54 2.08
N THR A 7 11.68 -8.23 3.21
CA THR A 7 11.09 -9.55 3.42
C THR A 7 9.60 -9.46 3.77
N VAL A 8 8.89 -10.59 3.70
CA VAL A 8 7.49 -10.72 4.15
C VAL A 8 7.31 -10.24 5.60
N ASP A 9 8.20 -10.65 6.52
CA ASP A 9 8.10 -10.27 7.93
C ASP A 9 8.37 -8.78 8.18
N GLU A 10 9.26 -8.17 7.40
CA GLU A 10 9.46 -6.72 7.46
C GLU A 10 8.24 -5.97 6.94
N ASN A 11 7.58 -6.47 5.88
CA ASN A 11 6.34 -5.89 5.37
C ASN A 11 5.20 -5.95 6.40
N ARG A 12 5.08 -7.03 7.20
CA ARG A 12 4.17 -7.06 8.36
C ARG A 12 4.48 -5.95 9.36
N LYS A 13 5.75 -5.80 9.74
CA LYS A 13 6.19 -4.74 10.67
C LYS A 13 5.91 -3.33 10.13
N PHE A 14 6.03 -3.12 8.83
CA PHE A 14 5.68 -1.84 8.19
C PHE A 14 4.17 -1.59 8.26
N ALA A 15 3.35 -2.61 7.98
CA ALA A 15 1.90 -2.51 8.11
C ALA A 15 1.50 -2.14 9.54
N ASP A 16 2.05 -2.84 10.55
CA ASP A 16 1.84 -2.54 11.96
C ASP A 16 2.21 -1.10 12.30
N PHE A 17 3.40 -0.65 11.88
CA PHE A 17 3.88 0.70 12.14
C PHE A 17 2.95 1.77 11.53
N ILE A 18 2.56 1.59 10.26
CA ILE A 18 1.68 2.52 9.54
C ILE A 18 0.28 2.53 10.19
N ALA A 19 -0.31 1.36 10.41
CA ALA A 19 -1.65 1.24 10.95
C ALA A 19 -1.78 1.87 12.34
N ASN A 20 -0.78 1.67 13.22
CA ASN A 20 -0.74 2.30 14.54
C ASN A 20 -0.74 3.83 14.49
N LYS A 21 -0.09 4.44 13.48
CA LYS A 21 -0.11 5.89 13.28
C LYS A 21 -1.45 6.37 12.76
N LEU A 22 -2.01 5.66 11.79
CA LEU A 22 -3.30 6.04 11.20
C LEU A 22 -4.46 5.84 12.18
N GLN A 23 -4.37 4.85 13.09
CA GLN A 23 -5.42 4.54 14.06
C GLN A 23 -5.90 5.78 14.81
N ASN A 24 -4.95 6.61 15.25
CA ASN A 24 -5.15 7.78 16.11
C ASN A 24 -5.46 9.08 15.34
N SER A 25 -5.58 9.03 14.01
CA SER A 25 -5.90 10.23 13.24
C SER A 25 -7.39 10.62 13.35
N SER A 26 -7.64 11.89 13.61
CA SER A 26 -8.96 12.53 13.57
C SER A 26 -9.29 13.18 12.22
N SER A 27 -8.35 13.15 11.26
CA SER A 27 -8.54 13.71 9.91
C SER A 27 -8.99 12.64 8.92
N LYS A 28 -9.63 13.10 7.83
CA LYS A 28 -10.00 12.23 6.70
C LYS A 28 -8.75 11.62 6.05
N ILE A 29 -8.75 10.30 5.90
CA ILE A 29 -7.64 9.52 5.33
C ILE A 29 -8.18 8.50 4.33
N CYS A 30 -7.46 8.33 3.23
CA CYS A 30 -7.59 7.14 2.40
C CYS A 30 -6.22 6.51 2.18
N VAL A 31 -6.15 5.21 2.37
CA VAL A 31 -4.99 4.39 2.03
C VAL A 31 -5.28 3.69 0.71
N CYS A 32 -4.52 4.03 -0.33
CA CYS A 32 -4.66 3.42 -1.66
C CYS A 32 -3.54 2.41 -1.88
N LEU A 33 -3.91 1.18 -2.23
CA LEU A 33 -3.05 0.02 -2.22
C LEU A 33 -2.92 -0.57 -3.64
N PRO A 34 -1.72 -0.54 -4.27
CA PRO A 34 -1.49 -1.07 -5.62
C PRO A 34 -1.12 -2.56 -5.56
N GLU A 35 -2.06 -3.43 -5.94
CA GLU A 35 -1.92 -4.89 -5.83
C GLU A 35 -0.78 -5.47 -6.67
N LYS A 36 -0.42 -4.84 -7.79
CA LYS A 36 0.57 -5.41 -8.73
C LYS A 36 2.01 -5.01 -8.43
N GLY A 37 2.25 -4.19 -7.40
CA GLY A 37 3.59 -3.83 -6.96
C GLY A 37 3.73 -2.38 -6.51
N VAL A 38 4.74 -2.16 -5.65
CA VAL A 38 4.95 -0.90 -4.92
C VAL A 38 6.15 -0.08 -5.39
N SER A 39 6.87 -0.54 -6.42
CA SER A 39 8.00 0.21 -7.00
C SER A 39 8.31 -0.26 -8.41
N ALA A 40 9.06 0.54 -9.19
CA ALA A 40 9.51 0.12 -10.52
C ALA A 40 10.35 -1.18 -10.53
N LEU A 41 10.92 -1.58 -9.39
CA LEU A 41 11.69 -2.82 -9.22
C LEU A 41 10.83 -4.00 -8.76
N ASP A 42 9.62 -3.74 -8.27
CA ASP A 42 8.66 -4.72 -7.78
C ASP A 42 7.53 -4.88 -8.80
N ALA A 43 7.87 -5.45 -9.95
CA ALA A 43 6.95 -5.71 -11.05
C ALA A 43 7.40 -6.96 -11.81
N SER A 44 6.49 -7.66 -12.49
CA SER A 44 6.83 -8.91 -13.19
C SER A 44 8.11 -8.80 -14.03
N GLY A 45 9.03 -9.75 -13.82
CA GLY A 45 10.35 -9.78 -14.48
C GLY A 45 11.39 -8.81 -13.94
N LYS A 46 11.10 -8.07 -12.86
CA LYS A 46 12.05 -7.14 -12.21
C LYS A 46 12.73 -7.78 -10.99
N PRO A 47 13.91 -7.27 -10.57
CA PRO A 47 14.74 -7.93 -9.56
C PRO A 47 14.08 -8.09 -8.19
N PHE A 48 13.14 -7.20 -7.83
CA PHE A 48 12.49 -7.17 -6.53
C PHE A 48 11.03 -7.61 -6.60
N TYR A 49 10.60 -8.23 -7.71
CA TYR A 49 9.24 -8.72 -7.84
C TYR A 49 8.97 -9.82 -6.84
N ASP A 50 8.09 -9.53 -5.89
CA ASP A 50 7.70 -10.47 -4.86
C ASP A 50 6.21 -10.25 -4.51
N PRO A 51 5.30 -11.00 -5.16
CA PRO A 51 3.87 -10.88 -4.91
C PRO A 51 3.48 -11.32 -3.50
N GLU A 52 4.27 -12.17 -2.82
CA GLU A 52 3.99 -12.59 -1.45
C GLU A 52 4.27 -11.45 -0.46
N ALA A 53 5.42 -10.78 -0.60
CA ALA A 53 5.76 -9.61 0.22
C ALA A 53 4.76 -8.46 0.03
N THR A 54 4.42 -8.15 -1.22
CA THR A 54 3.42 -7.11 -1.55
C THR A 54 2.03 -7.50 -1.05
N GLY A 55 1.60 -8.73 -1.30
CA GLY A 55 0.32 -9.23 -0.80
C GLY A 55 0.22 -9.17 0.72
N THR A 56 1.30 -9.50 1.43
CA THR A 56 1.35 -9.43 2.90
C THR A 56 1.19 -8.00 3.40
N LEU A 57 1.94 -7.03 2.87
CA LEU A 57 1.80 -5.62 3.25
C LEU A 57 0.35 -5.14 3.07
N LEU A 58 -0.24 -5.44 1.91
CA LEU A 58 -1.58 -4.99 1.55
C LEU A 58 -2.66 -5.64 2.40
N HIS A 59 -2.54 -6.94 2.68
CA HIS A 59 -3.47 -7.66 3.52
C HIS A 59 -3.45 -7.14 4.96
N GLU A 60 -2.25 -6.97 5.53
CA GLU A 60 -2.10 -6.47 6.90
C GLU A 60 -2.63 -5.04 7.04
N LEU A 61 -2.35 -4.14 6.08
CA LEU A 61 -2.89 -2.78 6.10
C LEU A 61 -4.43 -2.76 6.02
N GLN A 62 -5.04 -3.64 5.25
CA GLN A 62 -6.50 -3.77 5.19
C GLN A 62 -7.10 -4.27 6.51
N ASN A 63 -6.44 -5.22 7.17
CA ASN A 63 -6.91 -5.80 8.42
C ASN A 63 -6.73 -4.86 9.62
N LEU A 64 -5.59 -4.17 9.69
CA LEU A 64 -5.19 -3.40 10.87
C LEU A 64 -5.78 -1.98 10.90
N ILE A 65 -6.15 -1.42 9.74
CA ILE A 65 -6.68 -0.05 9.66
C ILE A 65 -8.20 -0.10 9.72
N PRO A 66 -8.82 0.38 10.82
CA PRO A 66 -10.27 0.40 10.93
C PRO A 66 -10.87 1.39 9.92
N THR A 67 -11.80 0.93 9.09
CA THR A 67 -12.50 1.79 8.13
C THR A 67 -13.74 2.42 8.75
N ASN A 68 -13.98 3.70 8.46
CA ASN A 68 -15.19 4.44 8.85
C ASN A 68 -15.46 5.57 7.84
N GLY A 69 -16.40 6.47 8.12
CA GLY A 69 -16.75 7.58 7.21
C GLY A 69 -15.56 8.47 6.82
N ASP A 70 -14.62 8.66 7.74
CA ASP A 70 -13.43 9.49 7.54
C ASP A 70 -12.17 8.66 7.20
N ARG A 71 -12.27 7.32 7.16
CA ARG A 71 -11.12 6.45 6.92
C ARG A 71 -11.43 5.31 5.98
N GLN A 72 -10.76 5.31 4.84
CA GLN A 72 -10.94 4.30 3.81
C GLN A 72 -9.63 3.57 3.51
N VAL A 73 -9.72 2.28 3.24
CA VAL A 73 -8.63 1.49 2.65
C VAL A 73 -9.15 0.95 1.32
N LYS A 74 -8.48 1.27 0.22
CA LYS A 74 -8.88 0.92 -1.14
C LYS A 74 -7.78 0.14 -1.84
N VAL A 75 -8.13 -1.03 -2.35
CA VAL A 75 -7.23 -1.88 -3.14
C VAL A 75 -7.51 -1.69 -4.62
N TYR A 76 -6.45 -1.56 -5.41
CA TYR A 76 -6.52 -1.38 -6.84
C TYR A 76 -5.73 -2.48 -7.55
N PRO A 77 -6.31 -3.18 -8.55
CA PRO A 77 -5.64 -4.24 -9.32
C PRO A 77 -4.64 -3.67 -10.35
N ARG A 78 -3.75 -2.80 -9.88
CA ARG A 78 -2.84 -1.92 -10.64
C ARG A 78 -1.46 -1.91 -9.99
N HIS A 79 -0.45 -1.58 -10.77
CA HIS A 79 0.89 -1.32 -10.27
C HIS A 79 1.00 0.16 -9.85
N ILE A 80 1.85 0.50 -8.88
CA ILE A 80 1.97 1.88 -8.37
C ILE A 80 2.27 2.92 -9.47
N ASN A 81 2.94 2.50 -10.55
CA ASN A 81 3.32 3.34 -11.69
C ASN A 81 2.30 3.31 -12.85
N ASP A 82 1.17 2.62 -12.73
CA ASP A 82 0.12 2.66 -13.74
C ASP A 82 -0.58 4.03 -13.70
N LEU A 83 -0.87 4.61 -14.87
CA LEU A 83 -1.54 5.91 -14.98
C LEU A 83 -2.90 5.90 -14.27
N GLU A 84 -3.64 4.80 -14.36
CA GLU A 84 -4.93 4.65 -13.71
C GLU A 84 -4.81 4.61 -12.17
N PHE A 85 -3.70 4.12 -11.63
CA PHE A 85 -3.45 4.20 -10.19
C PHE A 85 -3.18 5.65 -9.76
N ALA A 86 -2.39 6.39 -10.53
CA ALA A 86 -2.15 7.82 -10.29
C ALA A 86 -3.45 8.63 -10.33
N ASN A 87 -4.33 8.38 -11.30
CA ASN A 87 -5.63 9.04 -11.38
C ASN A 87 -6.51 8.72 -10.15
N ALA A 88 -6.54 7.45 -9.72
CA ALA A 88 -7.30 7.04 -8.55
C ALA A 88 -6.82 7.74 -7.24
N LEU A 89 -5.53 8.01 -7.11
CA LEU A 89 -4.99 8.80 -5.99
C LEU A 89 -5.53 10.24 -5.99
N VAL A 90 -5.56 10.88 -7.16
CA VAL A 90 -6.01 12.28 -7.31
C VAL A 90 -7.51 12.42 -7.10
N GLU A 91 -8.32 11.47 -7.58
CA GLU A 91 -9.77 11.46 -7.38
C GLU A 91 -10.14 11.51 -5.89
N PHE A 92 -9.39 10.81 -5.02
CA PHE A 92 -9.63 10.90 -3.58
C PHE A 92 -9.19 12.24 -3.00
N ALA A 93 -8.04 12.77 -3.42
CA ALA A 93 -7.54 14.04 -2.88
C ALA A 93 -8.48 15.23 -3.16
N ASN A 94 -9.32 15.13 -4.19
CA ASN A 94 -10.27 16.15 -4.60
C ASN A 94 -11.69 15.95 -4.06
N ALA A 95 -11.95 14.90 -3.29
CA ALA A 95 -13.26 14.55 -2.74
C ALA A 95 -13.42 15.01 -1.28
#